data_AF-A0A5B2TVX3-F1
#
_entry.id   AF-A0A5B2TVX3-F1
#
_cell.length_a   1.000
_cell.length_b   1.000
_cell.length_c   1.000
_cell.angle_alpha   90.00
_cell.angle_beta   90.00
_cell.angle_gamma   90.00
#
_symmetry.space_group_name_H-M   'P 1'
#
loop_
_entity.id
_entity.type
_entity.pdbx_description
1 polymer ?
#
loop_
_entity_poly.entity_id
_entity_poly.type
_entity_poly.pdbx_seq_one_letter_code
_entity_poly.pdbx_strand_id
1 'polypeptide(L)'
;MARIKYYYDQDTLSYKKIKNQKPRIFELISGFLISITVAIALSTSGINLYEIFTPQQSEEITSHINQLDKISNELQGIKEFIDNQKKMLEEQSLVLTKLRSENNKLTQVIGMNKQKVDALFKIQDEKAVQKIWIDRLVGFLIGLASSFLVAILFRFLDTQQSVKNPNKEDEVYYKQSKPDYTK
;
A
#
# COMPACT_ATOMS: atom_id res chain seq x y z
N MET A 1 22.16 -15.43 107.95
CA MET A 1 23.18 -16.37 108.49
C MET A 1 22.64 -17.79 108.39
N ALA A 2 23.30 -18.68 107.64
CA ALA A 2 22.83 -20.06 107.44
C ALA A 2 23.32 -21.00 108.55
N ARG A 3 22.40 -21.71 109.21
CA ARG A 3 22.74 -22.70 110.26
C ARG A 3 23.27 -23.97 109.60
N ILE A 4 24.55 -24.26 109.78
CA ILE A 4 25.18 -25.50 109.29
C ILE A 4 24.97 -26.59 110.33
N LYS A 5 24.35 -27.70 109.95
CA LYS A 5 24.15 -28.86 110.83
C LYS A 5 25.33 -29.83 110.70
N TYR A 6 25.88 -30.22 111.83
CA TYR A 6 26.92 -31.25 111.97
C TYR A 6 26.32 -32.42 112.75
N TYR A 7 26.80 -33.63 112.51
CA TYR A 7 26.55 -34.77 113.39
C TYR A 7 27.87 -35.30 113.94
N TYR A 8 27.81 -35.86 115.15
CA TYR A 8 28.96 -36.48 115.80
C TYR A 8 29.03 -37.96 115.40
N ASP A 9 30.17 -38.37 114.88
CA ASP A 9 30.44 -39.74 114.47
C ASP A 9 31.20 -40.44 115.60
N GLN A 10 30.55 -41.39 116.29
CA GLN A 10 31.09 -41.99 117.52
C GLN A 10 32.33 -42.85 117.26
N ASP A 11 32.43 -43.49 116.10
CA ASP A 11 33.54 -44.40 115.79
C ASP A 11 34.84 -43.64 115.50
N THR A 12 34.72 -42.44 114.94
CA THR A 12 35.87 -41.58 114.63
C THR A 12 36.03 -40.41 115.59
N LEU A 13 35.15 -40.32 116.59
CA LEU A 13 35.07 -39.27 117.60
C LEU A 13 35.15 -37.84 117.02
N SER A 14 34.62 -37.63 115.80
CA SER A 14 34.77 -36.38 115.05
C SER A 14 33.43 -35.86 114.51
N TYR A 15 33.33 -34.53 114.33
CA TYR A 15 32.13 -33.91 113.75
C TYR A 15 32.25 -33.83 112.23
N LYS A 16 31.31 -34.44 111.51
CA LYS A 16 31.24 -34.37 110.05
C LYS A 16 30.09 -33.48 109.58
N LYS A 17 30.37 -32.69 108.55
CA LYS A 17 29.40 -31.76 107.94
C LYS A 17 28.44 -32.53 107.05
N ILE A 18 27.14 -32.35 107.24
CA ILE A 18 26.13 -32.96 106.37
C ILE A 18 26.15 -32.22 105.01
N LYS A 19 26.64 -32.89 103.97
CA LYS A 19 26.52 -32.38 102.59
C LYS A 19 25.11 -32.70 102.09
N ASN A 20 24.25 -31.69 102.00
CA ASN A 20 22.93 -31.82 101.38
C ASN A 20 23.10 -32.22 99.91
N GLN A 21 22.89 -33.50 99.60
CA GLN A 21 22.73 -33.95 98.22
C GLN A 21 21.39 -33.42 97.70
N LYS A 22 21.42 -32.55 96.69
CA LYS A 22 20.20 -32.08 96.03
C LYS A 22 19.47 -33.28 95.40
N PRO A 23 18.13 -33.37 95.49
CA PRO A 23 17.39 -34.50 94.97
C PRO A 23 17.46 -34.54 93.43
N ARG A 24 17.92 -35.67 92.89
CA ARG A 24 18.03 -35.98 91.44
C ARG A 24 16.71 -35.94 90.65
N ILE A 25 15.58 -35.68 91.31
CA ILE A 25 14.26 -35.64 90.69
C ILE A 25 14.14 -34.47 89.69
N PHE A 26 14.89 -33.38 89.90
CA PHE A 26 14.90 -32.24 88.98
C PHE A 26 15.55 -32.54 87.62
N GLU A 27 16.49 -33.48 87.54
CA GLU A 27 17.16 -33.85 86.27
C GLU A 27 16.28 -34.73 85.37
N LEU A 28 15.40 -35.54 85.96
CA LEU A 28 14.47 -36.38 85.21
C LEU A 28 13.29 -35.58 84.63
N ILE A 29 12.79 -34.59 85.38
CA ILE A 29 11.67 -33.76 84.94
C ILE A 29 12.10 -32.81 83.81
N SER A 30 13.32 -32.26 83.87
CA SER A 30 13.83 -31.38 82.81
C SER A 30 14.07 -32.14 81.50
N GLY A 31 14.56 -33.38 81.56
CA GLY A 31 14.76 -34.22 80.37
C GLY A 31 13.47 -34.58 79.64
N PHE A 32 12.38 -34.86 80.39
CA PHE A 32 11.09 -35.23 79.80
C PHE A 32 10.38 -34.06 79.11
N LEU A 33 10.53 -32.83 79.64
CA LEU A 33 9.95 -31.64 79.00
C LEU A 33 10.65 -31.30 77.67
N ILE A 34 11.97 -31.52 77.59
CA ILE A 34 12.73 -31.27 76.36
C ILE A 34 12.32 -32.25 75.24
N SER A 35 12.13 -33.53 75.54
CA SER A 35 11.76 -34.53 74.53
C SER A 35 10.37 -34.32 73.94
N ILE A 36 9.39 -33.93 74.77
CA ILE A 36 8.03 -33.62 74.30
C ILE A 36 8.05 -32.43 73.35
N THR A 37 8.81 -31.39 73.67
CA THR A 37 8.88 -30.17 72.86
C THR A 37 9.50 -30.45 71.49
N VAL A 38 10.54 -31.29 71.44
CA VAL A 38 11.16 -31.73 70.17
C VAL A 38 10.20 -32.59 69.34
N ALA A 39 9.44 -33.49 69.97
CA ALA A 39 8.47 -34.33 69.26
C ALA A 39 7.33 -33.50 68.61
N ILE A 40 6.85 -32.46 69.29
CA ILE A 40 5.81 -31.54 68.75
C ILE A 40 6.37 -30.68 67.62
N ALA A 41 7.62 -30.22 67.72
CA ALA A 41 8.27 -29.47 66.65
C ALA A 41 8.50 -30.32 65.38
N LEU A 42 8.83 -31.60 65.54
CA LEU A 42 9.02 -32.53 64.42
C LEU A 42 7.70 -32.96 63.76
N SER A 43 6.62 -33.14 64.54
CA SER A 43 5.31 -33.49 63.97
C SER A 43 4.70 -32.34 63.16
N THR A 44 4.83 -31.10 63.64
CA THR A 44 4.31 -29.92 62.93
C THR A 44 5.12 -29.55 61.68
N SER A 45 6.42 -29.82 61.66
CA SER A 45 7.26 -29.63 60.47
C SER A 45 7.09 -30.75 59.43
N GLY A 46 6.76 -31.98 59.85
CA GLY A 46 6.45 -33.09 58.94
C GLY A 46 5.15 -32.93 58.15
N ILE A 47 4.12 -32.26 58.72
CA ILE A 47 2.83 -32.04 58.06
C ILE A 47 2.96 -31.02 56.91
N ASN A 48 3.79 -29.98 57.08
CA ASN A 48 4.03 -28.96 56.05
C ASN A 48 4.80 -29.50 54.82
N LEU A 49 5.52 -30.62 54.95
CA LEU A 49 6.25 -31.23 53.83
C LEU A 49 5.35 -32.13 52.95
N TYR A 50 4.21 -32.60 53.46
CA TYR A 50 3.29 -33.45 52.69
C TYR A 50 2.49 -32.68 51.64
N GLU A 51 2.18 -31.39 51.87
CA GLU A 51 1.50 -30.55 50.87
C GLU A 51 2.40 -30.15 49.70
N ILE A 52 3.71 -30.01 49.94
CA ILE A 52 4.70 -29.59 48.92
C ILE A 52 5.01 -30.72 47.91
N PHE A 53 4.70 -31.98 48.24
CA PHE A 53 4.97 -33.15 47.40
C PHE A 53 3.70 -33.75 46.74
N THR A 54 2.68 -32.92 46.48
CA THR A 54 1.51 -33.29 45.67
C THR A 54 1.72 -32.96 44.18
N PRO A 55 1.07 -33.66 43.22
CA PRO A 55 1.48 -33.70 41.81
C PRO A 55 1.06 -32.47 40.98
N GLN A 56 1.13 -31.25 41.53
CA GLN A 56 0.84 -30.00 40.81
C GLN A 56 1.72 -29.82 39.55
N GLN A 57 2.93 -30.37 39.57
CA GLN A 57 3.85 -30.31 38.43
C GLN A 57 3.30 -31.02 37.18
N SER A 58 2.45 -32.04 37.35
CA SER A 58 1.86 -32.77 36.22
C SER A 58 0.72 -32.02 35.53
N GLU A 59 -0.10 -31.27 36.29
CA GLU A 59 -1.16 -30.43 35.73
C GLU A 59 -0.58 -29.22 34.99
N GLU A 60 0.49 -28.61 35.52
CA GLU A 60 1.17 -27.47 34.90
C GLU A 60 1.81 -27.87 33.56
N ILE A 61 2.53 -28.99 33.50
CA ILE A 61 3.11 -29.53 32.26
C ILE A 61 2.01 -29.83 31.23
N THR A 62 0.90 -30.44 31.66
CA THR A 62 -0.23 -30.75 30.77
C THR A 62 -0.87 -29.46 30.23
N SER A 63 -0.96 -28.41 31.06
CA SER A 63 -1.46 -27.11 30.64
C SER A 63 -0.58 -26.45 29.56
N HIS A 64 0.73 -26.56 29.70
CA HIS A 64 1.69 -26.03 28.72
C HIS A 64 1.65 -26.80 27.40
N ILE A 65 1.50 -28.13 27.44
CA ILE A 65 1.31 -28.95 26.23
C ILE A 65 0.04 -28.53 25.50
N ASN A 66 -1.07 -28.35 26.22
CA ASN A 66 -2.33 -27.88 25.64
C ASN A 66 -2.22 -26.47 25.03
N GLN A 67 -1.41 -25.58 25.63
CA GLN A 67 -1.14 -24.26 25.07
C GLN A 67 -0.31 -24.34 23.78
N LEU A 68 0.71 -25.20 23.73
CA LEU A 68 1.49 -25.44 22.52
C LEU A 68 0.62 -25.99 21.39
N ASP A 69 -0.28 -26.94 21.68
CA ASP A 69 -1.21 -27.48 20.68
C ASP A 69 -2.15 -26.41 20.14
N LYS A 70 -2.66 -25.52 21.00
CA LYS A 70 -3.46 -24.37 20.55
C LYS A 70 -2.67 -23.44 19.64
N ILE A 71 -1.45 -23.09 20.03
CA ILE A 71 -0.57 -22.23 19.23
C ILE A 71 -0.26 -22.90 17.87
N SER A 72 0.00 -24.20 17.86
CA SER A 72 0.25 -24.98 16.64
C SER A 72 -0.96 -24.93 15.69
N ASN A 73 -2.16 -25.13 16.22
CA ASN A 73 -3.41 -25.02 15.45
C ASN A 73 -3.65 -23.60 14.92
N GLU A 74 -3.36 -22.56 15.70
CA GLU A 74 -3.45 -21.16 15.26
C GLU A 74 -2.44 -20.86 14.14
N LEU A 75 -1.19 -21.33 14.27
CA LEU A 75 -0.17 -21.22 13.24
C LEU A 75 -0.58 -21.94 11.95
N GLN A 76 -1.21 -23.11 12.05
CA GLN A 76 -1.74 -23.81 10.90
C GLN A 76 -2.88 -23.01 10.24
N GLY A 77 -3.79 -22.43 11.02
CA GLY A 77 -4.83 -21.54 10.50
C GLY A 77 -4.27 -20.31 9.78
N ILE A 78 -3.22 -19.69 10.32
CA ILE A 78 -2.52 -18.57 9.67
C ILE A 78 -1.87 -19.03 8.35
N LYS A 79 -1.23 -20.20 8.34
CA LYS A 79 -0.62 -20.76 7.13
C LYS A 79 -1.68 -20.99 6.04
N GLU A 80 -2.82 -21.59 6.38
CA GLU A 80 -3.93 -21.81 5.44
C GLU A 80 -4.52 -20.50 4.93
N PHE A 81 -4.65 -19.49 5.80
CA PHE A 81 -5.08 -18.15 5.41
C PHE A 81 -4.10 -17.50 4.42
N ILE A 82 -2.80 -17.58 4.68
CA ILE A 82 -1.76 -17.05 3.78
C ILE A 82 -1.79 -17.78 2.43
N ASP A 83 -1.93 -19.10 2.43
CA ASP A 83 -2.01 -19.91 1.21
C ASP A 83 -3.26 -19.52 0.39
N ASN A 84 -4.40 -19.28 1.04
CA ASN A 84 -5.62 -18.79 0.39
C ASN A 84 -5.46 -17.37 -0.18
N GLN A 85 -4.84 -16.45 0.58
CA GLN A 85 -4.59 -15.09 0.10
C GLN A 85 -3.65 -15.08 -1.11
N LYS A 86 -2.64 -15.94 -1.12
CA LYS A 86 -1.73 -16.10 -2.26
C LYS A 86 -2.48 -16.57 -3.50
N LYS A 87 -3.33 -17.60 -3.38
CA LYS A 87 -4.18 -18.06 -4.50
C LYS A 87 -5.10 -16.96 -5.02
N MET A 88 -5.75 -16.22 -4.12
CA MET A 88 -6.63 -15.11 -4.52
C MET A 88 -5.85 -14.03 -5.28
N LEU A 89 -4.62 -13.74 -4.87
CA LEU A 89 -3.76 -12.76 -5.53
C LEU A 89 -3.29 -13.25 -6.91
N GLU A 90 -2.98 -14.54 -7.05
CA GLU A 90 -2.69 -15.17 -8.35
C GLU A 90 -3.89 -15.10 -9.29
N GLU A 91 -5.10 -15.44 -8.82
CA GLU A 91 -6.34 -15.32 -9.60
C GLU A 91 -6.62 -13.87 -10.04
N GLN A 92 -6.47 -12.91 -9.14
CA GLN A 92 -6.62 -11.49 -9.47
C GLN A 92 -5.58 -11.02 -10.50
N SER A 93 -4.34 -11.52 -10.43
CA SER A 93 -3.30 -11.20 -11.40
C SER A 93 -3.64 -11.73 -12.80
N LEU A 94 -4.24 -12.93 -12.89
CA LEU A 94 -4.70 -13.52 -14.14
C LEU A 94 -5.85 -12.70 -14.73
N VAL A 95 -6.82 -12.29 -13.91
CA VAL A 95 -7.93 -11.42 -14.32
C VAL A 95 -7.39 -10.09 -14.85
N LEU A 96 -6.49 -9.43 -14.13
CA LEU A 96 -5.87 -8.17 -14.57
C LEU A 96 -5.11 -8.33 -15.90
N THR A 97 -4.39 -9.43 -16.07
CA THR A 97 -3.66 -9.72 -17.30
C THR A 97 -4.62 -9.90 -18.48
N LYS A 98 -5.74 -10.61 -18.26
CA LYS A 98 -6.80 -10.77 -19.26
C LYS A 98 -7.45 -9.43 -19.62
N LEU A 99 -7.81 -8.63 -18.62
CA LEU A 99 -8.38 -7.29 -18.82
C LEU A 99 -7.43 -6.37 -19.60
N ARG A 100 -6.13 -6.38 -19.29
CA ARG A 100 -5.13 -5.62 -20.06
C ARG A 100 -5.04 -6.09 -21.52
N SER A 101 -5.09 -7.39 -21.74
CA SER A 101 -5.09 -7.96 -23.11
C SER A 101 -6.34 -7.53 -23.89
N GLU A 102 -7.52 -7.59 -23.27
CA GLU A 102 -8.78 -7.17 -23.88
C GLU A 102 -8.79 -5.65 -24.18
N ASN A 103 -8.29 -4.83 -23.25
CA ASN A 103 -8.16 -3.38 -23.46
C ASN A 103 -7.20 -3.06 -24.61
N ASN A 104 -6.05 -3.73 -24.71
CA ASN A 104 -5.14 -3.57 -25.83
C ASN A 104 -5.81 -3.92 -27.17
N LYS A 105 -6.56 -5.03 -27.23
CA LYS A 105 -7.34 -5.41 -28.42
C LYS A 105 -8.38 -4.35 -28.78
N LEU A 106 -9.14 -3.86 -27.79
CA LEU A 106 -10.14 -2.81 -28.00
C LEU A 106 -9.50 -1.52 -28.52
N THR A 107 -8.36 -1.12 -27.94
CA THR A 107 -7.62 0.07 -28.36
C THR A 107 -7.14 -0.05 -29.81
N GLN A 108 -6.65 -1.23 -30.20
CA GLN A 108 -6.28 -1.50 -31.59
C GLN A 108 -7.47 -1.45 -32.53
N VAL A 109 -8.61 -2.02 -32.15
CA VAL A 109 -9.85 -1.99 -32.96
C VAL A 109 -10.37 -0.56 -33.12
N ILE A 110 -10.38 0.22 -32.05
CA ILE A 110 -10.78 1.64 -32.08
C ILE A 110 -9.81 2.43 -32.96
N GLY A 111 -8.51 2.18 -32.86
CA GLY A 111 -7.50 2.80 -33.71
C GLY A 111 -7.71 2.52 -35.21
N MET A 112 -7.98 1.25 -35.57
CA MET A 112 -8.28 0.87 -36.96
C MET A 112 -9.56 1.53 -37.49
N ASN A 113 -10.60 1.60 -36.67
CA ASN A 113 -11.85 2.26 -37.06
C ASN A 113 -11.66 3.77 -37.22
N LYS A 114 -10.88 4.41 -36.33
CA LYS A 114 -10.52 5.82 -36.46
C LYS A 114 -9.78 6.09 -37.77
N GLN A 115 -8.80 5.26 -38.13
CA GLN A 115 -8.08 5.40 -39.40
C GLN A 115 -9.01 5.30 -40.62
N LYS A 116 -10.00 4.39 -40.59
CA LYS A 116 -11.00 4.28 -41.67
C LYS A 116 -11.89 5.52 -41.75
N VAL A 117 -12.33 6.04 -40.61
CA VAL A 117 -13.14 7.26 -40.54
C VAL A 117 -12.34 8.47 -41.03
N ASP A 118 -11.09 8.62 -40.58
CA ASP A 118 -10.19 9.69 -41.03
C ASP A 118 -9.93 9.59 -42.54
N ALA A 119 -9.75 8.38 -43.08
CA ALA A 119 -9.63 8.16 -44.52
C ALA A 119 -10.90 8.55 -45.29
N LEU A 120 -12.08 8.25 -44.73
CA LEU A 120 -13.36 8.63 -45.32
C LEU A 120 -13.53 10.16 -45.36
N PHE A 121 -13.21 10.86 -44.26
CA PHE A 121 -13.22 12.32 -44.21
C PHE A 121 -12.22 12.93 -45.18
N LYS A 122 -11.01 12.38 -45.27
CA LYS A 122 -10.00 12.84 -46.24
C LYS A 122 -10.50 12.73 -47.68
N ILE A 123 -11.17 11.63 -48.04
CA ILE A 123 -11.77 11.46 -49.37
C ILE A 123 -12.88 12.48 -49.62
N GLN A 124 -13.70 12.80 -48.61
CA GLN A 124 -14.74 13.82 -48.74
C GLN A 124 -14.14 15.23 -48.91
N ASP A 125 -13.11 15.55 -48.15
CA ASP A 125 -12.39 16.83 -48.25
C ASP A 125 -11.71 16.99 -49.61
N GLU A 126 -11.05 15.93 -50.13
CA GLU A 126 -10.45 15.94 -51.46
C GLU A 126 -11.50 16.18 -52.55
N LYS A 127 -12.67 15.54 -52.46
CA LYS A 127 -13.79 15.77 -53.39
C LYS A 127 -14.33 17.20 -53.29
N ALA A 128 -14.43 17.75 -52.08
CA ALA A 128 -14.88 19.12 -51.87
C ALA A 128 -13.89 20.13 -52.50
N VAL A 129 -12.59 19.93 -52.29
CA VAL A 129 -11.53 20.77 -52.88
C VAL A 129 -11.53 20.66 -54.41
N GLN A 130 -11.68 19.45 -54.97
CA GLN A 130 -11.79 19.25 -56.42
C GLN A 130 -12.99 19.99 -57.00
N LYS A 131 -14.16 19.89 -56.35
CA LYS A 131 -15.36 20.62 -56.78
C LYS A 131 -15.14 22.12 -56.77
N ILE A 132 -14.53 22.68 -55.72
CA ILE A 132 -14.21 24.11 -55.63
C ILE A 132 -13.28 24.54 -56.78
N TRP A 133 -12.27 23.73 -57.12
CA TRP A 133 -11.37 24.01 -58.22
C TRP A 133 -12.07 23.99 -59.58
N ILE A 134 -12.96 23.01 -59.81
CA ILE A 134 -13.78 22.94 -61.02
C ILE A 134 -14.71 24.15 -61.12
N ASP A 135 -15.41 24.51 -60.03
CA ASP A 135 -16.30 25.67 -60.00
C ASP A 135 -15.53 26.97 -60.32
N ARG A 136 -14.30 27.13 -59.80
CA ARG A 136 -13.41 28.25 -60.13
C ARG A 136 -12.98 28.26 -61.60
N LEU A 137 -12.62 27.10 -62.15
CA LEU A 137 -12.20 26.98 -63.56
C LEU A 137 -13.37 27.31 -64.50
N VAL A 138 -14.55 26.78 -64.21
CA VAL A 138 -15.77 27.06 -64.97
C VAL A 138 -16.11 28.55 -64.88
N GLY A 139 -16.08 29.14 -63.67
CA GLY A 139 -16.30 30.58 -63.47
C GLY A 139 -15.31 31.43 -64.25
N PHE A 140 -14.04 31.04 -64.28
CA PHE A 140 -13.00 31.72 -65.06
C PHE A 140 -13.30 31.66 -66.57
N LEU A 141 -13.65 30.48 -67.10
CA LEU A 141 -13.96 30.31 -68.53
C LEU A 141 -15.20 31.12 -68.95
N ILE A 142 -16.24 31.16 -68.12
CA ILE A 142 -17.43 31.99 -68.36
C ILE A 142 -17.07 33.47 -68.34
N GLY A 143 -16.22 33.91 -67.40
CA GLY A 143 -15.73 35.28 -67.36
C GLY A 143 -14.95 35.66 -68.62
N LEU A 144 -14.10 34.75 -69.12
CA LEU A 144 -13.29 34.95 -70.33
C LEU A 144 -14.17 35.03 -71.58
N ALA A 145 -15.15 34.13 -71.72
CA ALA A 145 -16.13 34.17 -72.80
C ALA A 145 -16.96 35.47 -72.79
N SER A 146 -17.35 35.93 -71.60
CA SER A 146 -18.09 37.19 -71.44
C SER A 146 -17.24 38.40 -71.87
N SER A 147 -15.95 38.42 -71.51
CA SER A 147 -15.01 39.45 -71.93
C SER A 147 -14.86 39.51 -73.46
N PHE A 148 -14.75 38.34 -74.11
CA PHE A 148 -14.73 38.25 -75.58
C PHE A 148 -16.00 38.81 -76.23
N LEU A 149 -17.18 38.47 -75.69
CA LEU A 149 -18.46 38.99 -76.21
C LEU A 149 -18.53 40.52 -76.09
N VAL A 150 -18.10 41.08 -74.97
CA VAL A 150 -18.05 42.54 -74.76
C VAL A 150 -17.09 43.20 -75.76
N ALA A 151 -15.90 42.64 -75.97
CA ALA A 151 -14.93 43.17 -76.93
C ALA A 151 -15.48 43.17 -78.37
N ILE A 152 -16.20 42.11 -78.78
CA ILE A 152 -16.86 42.05 -80.09
C ILE A 152 -17.94 43.14 -80.20
N LEU A 153 -18.78 43.31 -79.19
CA LEU A 153 -19.81 44.35 -79.16
C LEU A 153 -19.21 45.76 -79.29
N PHE A 154 -18.14 46.05 -78.54
CA PHE A 154 -17.44 47.34 -78.64
C PHE A 154 -16.86 47.59 -80.03
N ARG A 155 -16.23 46.58 -80.65
CA ARG A 155 -15.68 46.69 -82.01
C ARG A 155 -16.76 47.00 -83.05
N PHE A 156 -17.94 46.38 -82.93
CA PHE A 156 -19.08 46.68 -83.81
C PHE A 156 -19.62 48.09 -83.59
N LEU A 157 -19.68 48.57 -82.34
CA LEU A 157 -20.12 49.93 -82.02
C LEU A 157 -19.14 51.00 -82.54
N ASP A 158 -17.84 50.77 -82.41
CA ASP A 158 -16.80 51.72 -82.82
C ASP A 158 -16.77 51.89 -84.35
N THR A 159 -16.97 50.79 -85.09
CA THR A 159 -17.07 50.81 -86.56
C THR A 159 -18.23 51.69 -87.06
N GLN A 160 -19.34 51.79 -86.30
CA GLN A 160 -20.45 52.70 -86.63
C GLN A 160 -20.13 54.18 -86.36
N GLN A 161 -19.26 54.46 -85.37
CA GLN A 161 -18.88 55.83 -85.01
C GLN A 161 -17.82 56.42 -85.95
N SER A 162 -16.90 55.60 -86.47
CA SER A 162 -15.87 56.06 -87.43
C SER A 162 -16.44 56.53 -88.78
N VAL A 163 -17.65 56.11 -89.17
CA VAL A 163 -18.31 56.57 -90.42
C VAL A 163 -18.94 57.96 -90.28
N LYS A 164 -19.18 58.45 -89.06
CA LYS A 164 -19.86 59.74 -88.81
C LYS A 164 -18.94 60.91 -88.48
N ASN A 165 -17.61 60.75 -88.47
CA ASN A 165 -16.71 61.88 -88.16
C ASN A 165 -15.39 61.84 -88.95
N PRO A 166 -15.33 62.43 -90.16
CA PRO A 166 -14.13 62.46 -91.00
C PRO A 166 -13.07 63.50 -90.60
N ASN A 167 -13.18 64.18 -89.46
CA ASN A 167 -12.28 65.27 -89.05
C ASN A 167 -11.72 65.08 -87.63
N LYS A 168 -10.89 64.05 -87.42
CA LYS A 168 -9.97 64.00 -86.28
C LYS A 168 -8.55 63.96 -86.83
N GLU A 169 -8.01 65.16 -86.96
CA GLU A 169 -6.61 65.44 -87.25
C GLU A 169 -5.71 64.82 -86.16
N ASP A 170 -4.52 64.40 -86.60
CA ASP A 170 -3.49 63.71 -85.84
C ASP A 170 -2.96 64.58 -84.69
N GLU A 171 -3.47 64.38 -83.47
CA GLU A 171 -2.80 64.90 -82.28
C GLU A 171 -1.54 64.06 -82.01
N VAL A 172 -0.42 64.58 -82.52
CA VAL A 172 0.95 64.13 -82.25
C VAL A 172 1.21 64.18 -80.73
N TYR A 173 1.26 63.01 -80.09
CA TYR A 173 1.62 62.89 -78.69
C TYR A 173 3.10 63.23 -78.47
N TYR A 174 3.37 64.40 -77.89
CA TYR A 174 4.69 64.74 -77.40
C TYR A 174 5.05 63.87 -76.19
N LYS A 175 6.07 63.01 -76.37
CA LYS A 175 6.68 62.18 -75.33
C LYS A 175 7.39 63.08 -74.30
N GLN A 176 6.74 63.39 -73.18
CA GLN A 176 7.40 64.07 -72.06
C GLN A 176 8.53 63.18 -71.50
N SER A 177 9.76 63.65 -71.64
CA SER A 177 10.96 63.06 -71.05
C SER A 177 10.92 63.17 -69.52
N LYS A 178 11.07 62.03 -68.82
CA LYS A 178 11.19 61.97 -67.36
C LYS A 178 12.43 62.75 -66.89
N PRO A 179 12.34 63.59 -65.84
CA PRO A 179 13.52 64.13 -65.18
C PRO A 179 14.23 63.03 -64.37
N ASP A 180 15.54 62.97 -64.55
CA ASP A 180 16.47 62.11 -63.83
C ASP A 180 16.81 62.75 -62.47
N TYR A 181 16.55 62.03 -61.38
CA TYR A 181 16.88 62.48 -60.03
C TYR A 181 17.86 61.49 -59.39
N THR A 182 19.13 61.57 -59.80
CA THR A 182 20.26 61.13 -58.99
C THR A 182 20.85 62.33 -58.24
N LYS A 183 20.71 62.33 -56.92
CA LYS A 183 21.72 62.77 -55.95
C LYS A 183 21.38 62.25 -54.56
#